data_AF-A0A7X5HX21-F1
#
_entry.id   AF-A0A7X5HX21-F1
#
_cell.length_a   1.000
_cell.length_b   1.000
_cell.length_c   1.000
_cell.angle_alpha   90.00
_cell.angle_beta   90.00
_cell.angle_gamma   90.00
#
_symmetry.space_group_name_H-M   'P 1'
#
loop_
_entity.id
_entity.type
_entity.pdbx_description
1 polymer ?
#
loop_
_entity_poly.entity_id
_entity_poly.type
_entity_poly.pdbx_seq_one_letter_code
_entity_poly.pdbx_strand_id
1 'polypeptide(L)'
;MKRMKDRKGFTLIELIVVIAIIAILAVIAIPRFTGFQESAGKRATLADAKTVATTVEAYKAETGNWPASQTVIQDYLGKTLENGVVSAIATDGSFSYTKTVQGKSYTATVAAGGAITVANGVAVTGS
;
A
#
# COMPACT_ATOMS: atom_id res chain seq x y z
N MET A 1 0.17 37.50 -60.09
CA MET A 1 -1.06 37.70 -59.30
C MET A 1 -0.89 37.03 -57.95
N LYS A 2 -0.82 37.81 -56.85
CA LYS A 2 -0.50 37.30 -55.51
C LYS A 2 -1.80 37.06 -54.74
N ARG A 3 -2.20 35.79 -54.56
CA ARG A 3 -3.38 35.44 -53.75
C ARG A 3 -3.11 35.81 -52.29
N MET A 4 -3.88 36.77 -51.76
CA MET A 4 -3.93 37.04 -50.33
C MET A 4 -4.58 35.82 -49.66
N LYS A 5 -3.86 35.16 -48.77
CA LYS A 5 -4.37 34.04 -47.98
C LYS A 5 -5.28 34.62 -46.89
N ASP A 6 -6.56 34.24 -46.89
CA ASP A 6 -7.51 34.58 -45.83
C ASP A 6 -6.96 34.11 -44.48
N ARG A 7 -6.59 35.06 -43.62
CA ARG A 7 -6.26 34.79 -42.23
C ARG A 7 -7.57 34.65 -41.47
N LYS A 8 -8.13 33.44 -41.41
CA LYS A 8 -9.23 33.12 -40.49
C LYS A 8 -8.70 33.23 -39.06
N GLY A 9 -9.04 34.33 -38.38
CA GLY A 9 -8.80 34.50 -36.95
C GLY A 9 -9.86 33.75 -36.14
N PHE A 10 -9.47 33.21 -34.99
CA PHE A 10 -10.39 32.64 -34.00
C PHE A 10 -11.37 33.72 -33.51
N THR A 11 -12.63 33.35 -33.34
CA THR A 11 -13.64 34.22 -32.76
C THR A 11 -13.52 34.25 -31.23
N LEU A 12 -13.87 35.38 -30.61
CA LEU A 12 -13.91 35.48 -29.15
C LEU A 12 -14.90 34.48 -28.53
N ILE A 13 -16.00 34.19 -29.22
CA ILE A 13 -16.99 33.21 -28.77
C ILE A 13 -16.43 31.79 -28.75
N GLU A 14 -15.61 31.40 -29.74
CA GLU A 14 -14.94 30.11 -29.76
C GLU A 14 -14.01 29.94 -28.56
N LEU A 15 -13.28 31.00 -28.17
CA LEU A 15 -12.39 30.94 -27.01
C LEU A 15 -13.18 30.86 -25.69
N ILE A 16 -14.30 31.59 -25.58
CA ILE A 16 -15.16 31.58 -24.39
C ILE A 16 -15.77 30.20 -24.15
N VAL A 17 -16.23 29.52 -25.19
CA VAL A 17 -16.79 28.16 -25.07
C VAL A 17 -15.73 27.16 -24.63
N VAL A 18 -14.49 27.27 -25.13
CA VAL A 18 -13.39 26.36 -24.76
C VAL A 18 -13.02 26.49 -23.28
N ILE A 19 -12.87 27.72 -22.78
CA ILE A 19 -12.54 27.93 -21.35
C ILE A 19 -13.70 27.50 -20.44
N ALA A 20 -14.95 27.66 -20.89
CA ALA A 20 -16.12 27.20 -20.15
C ALA A 20 -16.13 25.66 -20.02
N ILE A 21 -15.80 24.93 -21.09
CA ILE A 21 -15.70 23.46 -21.05
C ILE A 21 -14.53 23.03 -20.17
N ILE A 22 -13.36 23.67 -20.27
CA ILE A 22 -12.19 23.36 -19.43
C ILE A 22 -12.52 23.59 -17.95
N ALA A 23 -13.25 24.66 -17.61
CA ALA A 23 -13.68 24.94 -16.24
C ALA A 23 -14.59 23.83 -15.68
N ILE A 24 -15.52 23.31 -16.48
CA ILE A 24 -16.38 22.18 -16.09
C ILE A 24 -15.56 20.90 -15.89
N LEU A 25 -14.68 20.59 -16.85
CA LEU A 25 -13.84 19.39 -16.79
C LEU A 25 -12.87 19.41 -15.60
N ALA A 26 -12.30 20.57 -15.27
CA ALA A 26 -11.36 20.72 -14.16
C ALA A 26 -11.98 20.36 -12.80
N VAL A 27 -13.27 20.65 -12.59
CA VAL A 27 -14.00 20.30 -11.36
C VAL A 27 -14.22 18.79 -11.25
N ILE A 28 -14.42 18.09 -12.37
CA ILE A 28 -14.72 16.65 -12.40
C ILE A 28 -13.43 15.80 -12.46
N ALA A 29 -12.32 16.39 -12.89
CA ALA A 29 -11.05 15.70 -13.16
C ALA A 29 -10.26 15.28 -11.91
N ILE A 30 -10.89 15.01 -10.76
CA ILE A 30 -10.22 14.38 -9.62
C ILE A 30 -10.47 12.86 -9.67
N PRO A 31 -9.60 12.07 -10.33
CA PRO A 31 -9.66 10.63 -10.23
C PRO A 31 -9.45 10.20 -8.77
N ARG A 32 -10.41 9.44 -8.23
CA ARG A 32 -10.33 8.91 -6.86
C ARG A 32 -9.35 7.73 -6.81
N PHE A 33 -8.06 8.03 -6.63
CA PHE A 33 -6.99 7.03 -6.45
C PHE A 33 -6.98 6.34 -5.08
N THR A 34 -7.91 6.69 -4.19
CA THR A 34 -7.89 6.27 -2.78
C THR A 34 -8.07 4.75 -2.59
N GLY A 35 -8.97 4.12 -3.36
CA GLY A 35 -9.23 2.67 -3.24
C GLY A 35 -8.09 1.79 -3.79
N PHE A 36 -7.37 2.28 -4.80
CA PHE A 36 -6.22 1.57 -5.35
C PHE A 36 -5.06 1.52 -4.35
N GLN A 37 -4.77 2.65 -3.70
CA GLN A 37 -3.71 2.74 -2.68
C GLN A 37 -4.02 1.85 -1.47
N GLU A 38 -5.28 1.79 -1.04
CA GLU A 38 -5.70 0.93 0.07
C GLU A 38 -5.53 -0.56 -0.27
N SER A 39 -5.95 -0.95 -1.47
CA SER A 39 -5.81 -2.33 -1.94
C SER A 39 -4.34 -2.72 -2.10
N ALA A 40 -3.49 -1.80 -2.58
CA ALA A 40 -2.05 -2.00 -2.69
C ALA A 40 -1.41 -2.19 -1.32
N GLY A 41 -1.78 -1.37 -0.33
CA GLY A 41 -1.32 -1.51 1.06
C GLY A 41 -1.64 -2.89 1.63
N LYS A 42 -2.89 -3.35 1.53
CA LYS A 42 -3.31 -4.68 2.00
C LYS A 42 -2.54 -5.81 1.34
N ARG A 43 -2.36 -5.74 0.02
CA ARG A 43 -1.65 -6.78 -0.75
C ARG A 43 -0.17 -6.84 -0.36
N ALA A 44 0.47 -5.68 -0.19
CA ALA A 44 1.86 -5.62 0.26
C ALA A 44 2.01 -6.22 1.67
N THR A 45 1.14 -5.83 2.61
CA THR A 45 1.15 -6.39 3.97
C THR A 45 0.91 -7.89 3.99
N LEU A 46 -0.03 -8.39 3.18
CA LEU A 46 -0.28 -9.82 3.07
C LEU A 46 0.94 -10.59 2.53
N ALA A 47 1.62 -10.06 1.51
CA ALA A 47 2.79 -10.70 0.92
C ALA A 47 3.96 -10.77 1.92
N ASP A 48 4.22 -9.68 2.62
CA ASP A 48 5.26 -9.63 3.65
C ASP A 48 4.90 -10.54 4.84
N ALA A 49 3.64 -10.52 5.29
CA ALA A 49 3.18 -11.39 6.38
C ALA A 49 3.32 -12.88 6.04
N LYS A 50 3.04 -13.29 4.79
CA LYS A 50 3.29 -14.66 4.32
C LYS A 50 4.77 -15.02 4.39
N THR A 51 5.63 -14.11 3.93
CA THR A 51 7.09 -14.31 3.97
C THR A 51 7.56 -14.49 5.42
N VAL A 52 7.10 -13.62 6.33
CA VAL A 52 7.42 -13.71 7.76
C VAL A 52 6.89 -15.02 8.35
N ALA A 53 5.65 -15.42 8.06
CA ALA A 53 5.08 -16.66 8.58
C ALA A 53 5.91 -17.88 8.18
N THR A 54 6.25 -18.01 6.90
CA THR A 54 7.12 -19.10 6.43
C THR A 54 8.50 -19.07 7.07
N THR A 55 9.05 -17.88 7.30
CA THR A 55 10.36 -17.71 7.98
C THR A 55 10.30 -18.16 9.43
N VAL A 56 9.24 -17.77 10.16
CA VAL A 56 9.00 -18.15 11.55
C VAL A 56 8.83 -19.66 11.69
N GLU A 57 8.07 -20.28 10.78
CA GLU A 57 7.88 -21.73 10.73
C GLU A 57 9.18 -22.48 10.41
N ALA A 58 9.97 -21.99 9.44
CA ALA A 58 11.27 -22.57 9.10
C ALA A 58 12.23 -22.51 10.29
N TYR A 59 12.33 -21.35 10.95
CA TYR A 59 13.14 -21.17 12.16
C TYR A 59 12.71 -22.14 13.27
N LYS A 60 11.40 -22.30 13.48
CA LYS A 60 10.84 -23.24 14.47
C LYS A 60 11.17 -24.69 14.14
N ALA A 61 11.12 -25.07 12.86
CA ALA A 61 11.44 -26.42 12.41
C ALA A 61 12.93 -26.76 12.61
N GLU A 62 13.82 -25.78 12.45
CA GLU A 62 15.27 -25.97 12.60
C GLU A 62 15.73 -25.92 14.06
N THR A 63 15.25 -24.94 14.83
CA THR A 63 15.75 -24.69 16.20
C THR A 63 14.89 -25.32 17.30
N GLY A 64 13.66 -25.73 16.97
CA GLY A 64 12.67 -26.20 17.95
C GLY A 64 12.01 -25.06 18.77
N ASN A 65 12.46 -23.82 18.63
CA ASN A 65 11.94 -22.66 19.37
C ASN A 65 11.30 -21.63 18.43
N TRP A 66 10.32 -20.88 18.95
CA TRP A 66 9.81 -19.72 18.23
C TRP A 66 10.87 -18.60 18.28
N PRO A 67 11.02 -17.80 17.21
CA PRO A 67 11.96 -16.68 17.22
C PRO A 67 11.54 -15.66 18.27
N ALA A 68 12.49 -15.23 19.10
CA ALA A 68 12.23 -14.40 20.27
C ALA A 68 11.92 -12.93 19.94
N SER A 69 12.29 -12.47 18.75
CA SER A 69 12.09 -11.09 18.31
C SER A 69 12.08 -10.96 16.79
N GLN A 70 11.63 -9.81 16.31
CA GLN A 70 11.72 -9.46 14.90
C GLN A 70 13.16 -9.47 14.37
N THR A 71 14.15 -9.09 15.18
CA THR A 71 15.56 -9.11 14.76
C THR A 71 16.00 -10.52 14.38
N VAL A 72 15.65 -11.53 15.18
CA VAL A 72 15.94 -12.93 14.88
C VAL A 72 15.30 -13.36 13.56
N ILE A 73 14.06 -12.93 13.31
CA ILE A 73 13.36 -13.20 12.04
C ILE A 73 14.09 -12.56 10.86
N GLN A 74 14.50 -11.29 11.00
CA GLN A 74 15.19 -10.55 9.94
C GLN A 74 16.58 -11.11 9.63
N ASP A 75 17.32 -11.53 10.66
CA ASP A 75 18.64 -12.16 10.52
C ASP A 75 18.51 -13.51 9.81
N TYR A 76 17.52 -14.34 10.20
CA TYR A 76 17.27 -15.62 9.54
C TYR A 76 16.76 -15.46 8.10
N LEU A 77 15.93 -14.45 7.84
CA LEU A 77 15.45 -14.10 6.50
C LEU A 77 16.55 -13.48 5.63
N GLY A 78 17.58 -12.88 6.23
CA GLY A 78 18.59 -12.09 5.54
C GLY A 78 18.06 -10.77 4.94
N LYS A 79 16.95 -10.24 5.48
CA LYS A 79 16.28 -9.04 4.95
C LYS A 79 15.60 -8.22 6.06
N THR A 80 15.74 -6.91 5.98
CA THR A 80 15.00 -5.95 6.81
C THR A 80 13.55 -5.82 6.35
N LEU A 81 12.61 -5.87 7.29
CA LEU A 81 11.19 -5.60 7.07
C LEU A 81 10.95 -4.09 7.13
N GLU A 82 11.19 -3.38 6.02
CA GLU A 82 11.00 -1.93 5.95
C GLU A 82 9.55 -1.53 6.28
N ASN A 83 9.42 -0.59 7.22
CA ASN A 83 8.13 -0.10 7.74
C ASN A 83 7.20 -1.21 8.24
N GLY A 84 7.76 -2.38 8.55
CA GLY A 84 7.07 -3.58 8.99
C GLY A 84 7.45 -3.92 10.42
N VAL A 85 6.43 -4.15 11.26
CA VAL A 85 6.59 -4.55 12.66
C VAL A 85 5.89 -5.88 12.87
N VAL A 86 6.60 -6.85 13.43
CA VAL A 86 6.11 -8.15 13.89
C VAL A 86 5.87 -8.02 15.40
N SER A 87 4.70 -8.43 15.88
CA SER A 87 4.44 -8.56 17.31
C SER A 87 5.29 -9.68 17.91
N ALA A 88 5.31 -9.78 19.24
CA ALA A 88 5.83 -10.98 19.88
C ALA A 88 5.11 -12.23 19.33
N ILE A 89 5.88 -13.29 19.06
CA ILE A 89 5.34 -14.59 18.64
C ILE A 89 4.78 -15.28 19.88
N ALA A 90 3.51 -15.64 19.85
CA ALA A 90 2.87 -16.38 20.93
C ALA A 90 3.37 -17.84 20.98
N THR A 91 3.08 -18.52 22.08
CA THR A 91 3.52 -19.92 22.30
C THR A 91 2.91 -20.90 21.30
N ASP A 92 1.77 -20.57 20.71
CA ASP A 92 1.08 -21.32 19.66
C ASP A 92 1.54 -20.93 18.24
N GLY A 93 2.53 -20.04 18.11
CA GLY A 93 3.05 -19.56 16.84
C GLY A 93 2.23 -18.43 16.21
N SER A 94 1.17 -17.94 16.85
CA SER A 94 0.40 -16.81 16.35
C SER A 94 1.14 -15.48 16.54
N PHE A 95 0.95 -14.55 15.60
CA PHE A 95 1.52 -13.20 15.66
C PHE A 95 0.78 -12.24 14.72
N SER A 96 1.09 -10.95 14.81
CA SER A 96 0.63 -9.93 13.87
C SER A 96 1.79 -9.24 13.19
N TYR A 97 1.66 -9.01 11.89
CA TYR A 97 2.54 -8.18 11.08
C TYR A 97 1.82 -6.90 10.69
N THR A 98 2.36 -5.74 11.07
CA THR A 98 1.80 -4.43 10.74
C THR A 98 2.75 -3.69 9.82
N LYS A 99 2.22 -3.17 8.71
CA LYS A 99 2.97 -2.36 7.75
C LYS A 99 2.34 -0.99 7.59
N THR A 100 3.17 0.04 7.67
CA THR A 100 2.74 1.43 7.45
C THR A 100 3.06 1.87 6.02
N VAL A 101 2.01 2.21 5.26
CA VAL A 101 2.12 2.71 3.89
C VAL A 101 1.39 4.05 3.80
N GLN A 102 2.13 5.11 3.48
CA GLN A 102 1.60 6.47 3.32
C GLN A 102 0.72 6.95 4.49
N GLY A 103 1.18 6.71 5.74
CA GLY A 103 0.48 7.14 6.95
C GLY A 103 -0.71 6.27 7.38
N LYS A 104 -0.96 5.15 6.69
CA LYS A 104 -1.96 4.13 7.09
C LYS A 104 -1.28 2.84 7.51
N SER A 105 -1.70 2.27 8.63
CA SER A 105 -1.21 0.98 9.14
C SER A 105 -2.14 -0.14 8.75
N TYR A 106 -1.62 -1.13 8.05
CA TYR A 106 -2.34 -2.35 7.69
C TYR A 106 -1.79 -3.50 8.53
N THR A 107 -2.66 -4.25 9.20
CA THR A 107 -2.25 -5.35 10.07
C THR A 107 -2.76 -6.68 9.51
N ALA A 108 -1.83 -7.61 9.35
CA ALA A 108 -2.09 -9.01 9.06
C ALA A 108 -1.91 -9.83 10.34
N THR A 109 -2.92 -10.58 10.75
CA THR A 109 -2.86 -11.50 11.87
C THR A 109 -2.68 -12.92 11.34
N VAL A 110 -1.63 -13.58 11.81
CA VAL A 110 -1.34 -14.99 11.55
C VAL A 110 -1.80 -15.78 12.77
N ALA A 111 -2.82 -16.62 12.58
CA ALA A 111 -3.34 -17.49 13.62
C ALA A 111 -2.45 -18.73 13.81
N ALA A 112 -2.63 -19.42 14.93
CA ALA A 112 -2.06 -20.75 15.13
C ALA A 112 -2.49 -21.68 13.98
N GLY A 113 -1.52 -22.25 13.26
CA GLY A 113 -1.78 -23.06 12.04
C GLY A 113 -1.71 -22.29 10.72
N GLY A 114 -1.24 -21.04 10.71
CA GLY A 114 -0.81 -20.35 9.49
C GLY A 114 -1.91 -19.63 8.70
N ALA A 115 -3.16 -19.61 9.19
CA ALA A 115 -4.22 -18.82 8.58
C ALA A 115 -3.94 -17.32 8.75
N ILE A 116 -3.96 -16.56 7.64
CA ILE A 116 -3.66 -15.12 7.65
C ILE A 116 -4.91 -14.31 7.33
N THR A 117 -5.26 -13.40 8.24
CA THR A 117 -6.35 -12.43 8.05
C THR A 117 -5.77 -11.02 8.01
N VAL A 118 -6.22 -10.18 7.07
CA VAL A 118 -5.73 -8.79 6.94
C VAL A 118 -6.85 -7.82 7.26
N ALA A 119 -6.63 -6.94 8.23
CA ALA A 119 -7.55 -5.87 8.60
C ALA A 119 -7.33 -4.61 7.74
N ASN A 120 -8.37 -3.78 7.61
CA ASN A 120 -8.30 -2.52 6.88
C ASN A 120 -7.34 -1.54 7.54
N GLY A 121 -6.71 -0.71 6.70
CA GLY A 121 -5.71 0.26 7.15
C GLY A 121 -6.31 1.28 8.11
N VAL A 122 -5.86 1.30 9.36
CA VAL A 122 -6.22 2.36 10.32
C VAL A 122 -5.26 3.54 10.09
N ALA A 123 -5.80 4.76 10.05
CA ALA A 123 -4.96 5.95 9.98
C ALA A 123 -4.04 5.98 11.21
N VAL A 124 -2.74 6.19 11.01
CA VAL A 124 -1.82 6.37 12.12
C VAL A 124 -2.05 7.77 12.68
N THR A 125 -2.98 7.92 13.60
CA THR A 125 -3.01 9.09 14.50
C THR A 125 -1.76 9.02 15.34
N GLY A 126 -0.84 9.95 15.10
CA GLY A 126 0.47 9.98 15.74
C GLY A 126 0.39 9.93 17.26
N SER A 127 1.40 9.29 17.85
CA SER A 127 1.78 9.44 19.25
C SER A 127 2.24 10.85 19.55
#